data_AF-A0A7S2F3W9-F1
#
_entry.id   AF-A0A7S2F3W9-F1
#
_cell.length_a   1.000
_cell.length_b   1.000
_cell.length_c   1.000
_cell.angle_alpha   90.00
_cell.angle_beta   90.00
_cell.angle_gamma   90.00
#
_symmetry.space_group_name_H-M   'P 1'
#
loop_
_entity.id
_entity.type
_entity.pdbx_description
1 polymer ?
#
loop_
_entity_poly.entity_id
_entity_poly.type
_entity_poly.pdbx_seq_one_letter_code
_entity_poly.pdbx_strand_id
1 'polypeptide(L)'
;LHTWMKKFKCHAELKQMDVIAQLDLQALAGNGCHIEDARHELHLLVQFHFGTTAPPRPAPRGREPALATVPEGPERQQGRSFRLLTFILHVHSEHGAGLDLQPERGGMRIERIYDQPGQPGLQPKDLITKINEIPLRGNLSTIEEIFGGQFSDGAQLAIKRAI
;
A
#
# COMPACT_ATOMS: atom_id res chain seq x y z
N LEU A 1 -13.03 3.90 -9.69
CA LEU A 1 -13.45 4.99 -10.61
C LEU A 1 -14.98 5.07 -10.79
N HIS A 2 -15.68 3.98 -11.14
CA HIS A 2 -17.14 4.01 -11.38
C HIS A 2 -17.98 4.52 -10.18
N THR A 3 -17.64 4.09 -8.96
CA THR A 3 -18.29 4.56 -7.73
C THR A 3 -18.12 6.06 -7.50
N TRP A 4 -16.92 6.59 -7.79
CA TRP A 4 -16.61 8.03 -7.70
C TRP A 4 -17.40 8.85 -8.74
N MET A 5 -17.48 8.36 -9.99
CA MET A 5 -18.27 9.01 -11.06
C MET A 5 -19.75 9.14 -10.68
N LYS A 6 -20.34 8.09 -10.09
CA LYS A 6 -21.74 8.12 -9.61
C LYS A 6 -21.94 9.09 -8.45
N LYS A 7 -20.98 9.19 -7.54
CA LYS A 7 -21.03 10.05 -6.34
C LYS A 7 -21.04 11.54 -6.72
N PHE A 8 -20.13 11.96 -7.60
CA PHE A 8 -20.00 13.37 -8.00
C PHE A 8 -20.73 13.71 -9.30
N LYS A 9 -21.46 12.74 -9.89
CA LYS A 9 -22.12 12.89 -11.20
C LYS A 9 -21.15 13.39 -12.28
N CYS A 10 -19.90 12.94 -12.22
CA CYS A 10 -18.82 13.36 -13.11
C CYS A 10 -18.42 12.21 -14.06
N HIS A 11 -17.79 12.56 -15.18
CA HIS A 11 -17.22 11.59 -16.10
C HIS A 11 -15.70 11.55 -15.94
N ALA A 12 -15.12 10.36 -15.82
CA ALA A 12 -13.66 10.18 -15.78
C ALA A 12 -13.25 9.01 -16.66
N GLU A 13 -12.23 9.23 -17.49
CA GLU A 13 -11.66 8.24 -18.40
C GLU A 13 -10.14 8.13 -18.21
N LEU A 14 -9.58 6.96 -18.51
CA LEU A 14 -8.14 6.72 -18.50
C LEU A 14 -7.64 6.73 -19.95
N LYS A 15 -6.82 7.72 -20.31
CA LYS A 15 -6.21 7.84 -21.64
C LYS A 15 -4.70 7.92 -21.49
N GLN A 16 -3.96 7.03 -22.16
CA GLN A 16 -2.48 7.07 -22.21
C GLN A 16 -1.79 7.15 -20.83
N MET A 17 -2.32 6.45 -19.83
CA MET A 17 -1.90 6.49 -18.42
C MET A 17 -2.24 7.77 -17.65
N ASP A 18 -2.94 8.72 -18.27
CA ASP A 18 -3.50 9.88 -17.60
C ASP A 18 -4.97 9.65 -17.27
N VAL A 19 -5.39 10.08 -16.07
CA VAL A 19 -6.80 10.11 -15.68
C VAL A 19 -7.35 11.48 -16.03
N ILE A 20 -8.26 11.54 -17.01
CA ILE A 20 -8.93 12.75 -17.45
C ILE A 20 -10.34 12.74 -16.85
N ALA A 21 -10.64 13.73 -16.01
CA ALA A 21 -11.96 13.92 -15.43
C ALA A 21 -12.61 15.19 -15.98
N GLN A 22 -13.84 15.05 -16.49
CA GLN A 22 -14.69 16.16 -16.91
C GLN A 22 -15.70 16.44 -15.79
N LEU A 23 -15.50 17.56 -15.10
CA LEU A 23 -16.45 18.08 -14.11
C LEU A 23 -17.37 19.09 -14.81
N ASP A 24 -18.65 18.78 -14.90
CA ASP A 24 -19.63 19.68 -15.50
C ASP A 24 -19.97 20.83 -14.53
N LEU A 25 -19.48 22.02 -14.85
CA LEU A 25 -19.69 23.25 -14.09
C LEU A 25 -21.17 23.66 -14.02
N GLN A 26 -22.01 23.26 -14.99
CA GLN A 26 -23.43 23.62 -15.00
C GLN A 26 -24.29 22.75 -14.06
N ALA A 27 -23.94 21.47 -13.89
CA ALA A 27 -24.63 20.56 -12.97
C ALA A 27 -24.39 20.91 -11.47
N LEU A 28 -23.43 21.79 -11.19
CA LEU A 28 -22.94 22.15 -9.85
C LEU A 28 -23.46 23.49 -9.31
N ALA A 29 -24.15 24.29 -10.13
CA ALA A 29 -24.69 25.59 -9.71
C ALA A 29 -25.85 25.50 -8.68
N GLY A 30 -26.42 24.30 -8.48
CA GLY A 30 -27.60 24.11 -7.62
C GLY A 30 -27.32 23.55 -6.21
N ASN A 31 -26.20 22.86 -6.00
CA ASN A 31 -25.86 22.23 -4.72
C ASN A 31 -24.38 22.44 -4.48
N GLY A 32 -24.02 23.31 -3.53
CA GLY A 32 -22.65 23.71 -3.18
C GLY A 32 -21.76 22.60 -2.60
N CYS A 33 -21.72 21.43 -3.23
CA CYS A 33 -20.89 20.30 -2.86
C CYS A 33 -19.73 20.16 -3.86
N HIS A 34 -18.71 20.97 -3.61
CA HIS A 34 -17.28 20.66 -3.62
C HIS A 34 -16.66 19.95 -4.83
N ILE A 35 -16.34 20.73 -5.87
CA ILE A 35 -15.30 20.39 -6.88
C ILE A 35 -13.98 20.01 -6.21
N GLU A 36 -13.63 20.70 -5.12
CA GLU A 36 -12.40 20.44 -4.38
C GLU A 36 -12.41 19.06 -3.71
N ASP A 37 -13.54 18.60 -3.17
CA ASP A 37 -13.66 17.26 -2.57
C ASP A 37 -13.60 16.18 -3.64
N ALA A 38 -14.27 16.39 -4.78
CA ALA A 38 -14.21 15.49 -5.92
C ALA A 38 -12.76 15.33 -6.41
N ARG A 39 -12.04 16.46 -6.53
CA ARG A 39 -10.62 16.49 -6.91
C ARG A 39 -9.74 15.80 -5.88
N HIS A 40 -9.96 16.04 -4.60
CA HIS A 40 -9.21 15.41 -3.51
C HIS A 40 -9.39 13.89 -3.51
N GLU A 41 -10.62 13.40 -3.60
CA GLU A 41 -10.92 11.97 -3.61
C GLU A 41 -10.39 11.29 -4.89
N LEU A 42 -10.43 11.98 -6.03
CA LEU A 42 -9.83 11.48 -7.27
C LEU A 42 -8.31 11.36 -7.16
N HIS A 43 -7.63 12.36 -6.57
CA HIS A 43 -6.20 12.29 -6.31
C HIS A 43 -5.83 11.12 -5.40
N LEU A 44 -6.60 10.87 -4.34
CA LEU A 44 -6.37 9.72 -3.44
C LEU A 44 -6.53 8.39 -4.18
N LEU A 45 -7.56 8.26 -5.03
CA LEU A 45 -7.73 7.08 -5.87
C LEU A 45 -6.56 6.89 -6.85
N VAL A 46 -6.12 7.97 -7.50
CA VAL A 46 -4.96 7.91 -8.41
C VAL A 46 -3.69 7.53 -7.65
N GLN A 47 -3.43 8.14 -6.50
CA GLN A 47 -2.27 7.81 -5.68
C GLN A 47 -2.32 6.37 -5.15
N PHE A 48 -3.49 5.89 -4.76
CA PHE A 48 -3.66 4.51 -4.29
C PHE A 48 -3.42 3.48 -5.40
N HIS A 49 -3.94 3.74 -6.61
CA HIS A 49 -3.85 2.81 -7.73
C HIS A 49 -2.54 2.93 -8.54
N PHE A 50 -1.98 4.14 -8.65
CA PHE A 50 -0.81 4.44 -9.49
C PHE A 50 0.44 4.86 -8.68
N GLY A 51 0.35 4.96 -7.35
CA GLY A 51 1.43 5.43 -6.50
C GLY A 51 2.60 4.47 -6.39
N THR A 52 3.56 4.59 -7.31
CA THR A 52 4.98 4.78 -6.97
C THR A 52 5.67 5.54 -8.11
N THR A 53 5.42 6.84 -8.22
CA THR A 53 6.33 7.72 -8.97
C THR A 53 6.87 8.74 -7.99
N ALA A 54 8.07 8.44 -7.48
CA ALA A 54 8.90 9.43 -6.83
C ALA A 54 8.98 10.69 -7.72
N PRO A 55 8.97 11.91 -7.14
CA PRO A 55 9.13 13.11 -7.92
C PRO A 55 10.43 13.03 -8.74
N PRO A 56 10.44 13.46 -10.01
CA PRO A 56 11.67 13.54 -10.79
C PRO A 56 12.63 14.49 -10.06
N ARG A 57 13.74 13.93 -9.59
CA ARG A 57 14.85 14.66 -8.98
C ARG A 57 15.28 15.76 -9.98
N PRO A 58 15.27 17.05 -9.61
CA PRO A 58 15.84 18.07 -10.48
C PRO A 58 17.32 17.76 -10.71
N ALA A 59 17.71 17.66 -11.98
CA ALA A 59 19.08 17.39 -12.37
C ALA A 59 20.00 18.51 -11.83
N PRO A 60 21.06 18.19 -11.08
CA PRO A 60 22.04 19.20 -10.69
C PRO A 60 22.87 19.59 -11.93
N ARG A 61 22.63 20.79 -12.45
CA ARG A 61 23.60 21.53 -13.26
C ARG A 61 24.59 22.19 -12.31
N GLY A 62 25.87 21.89 -12.44
CA GLY A 62 26.91 22.66 -11.74
C GLY A 62 28.10 21.81 -11.36
N ARG A 63 29.18 21.99 -12.12
CA ARG A 63 30.46 21.30 -12.08
C ARG A 63 31.36 22.00 -11.06
N GLU A 64 31.83 21.30 -10.02
CA GLU A 64 33.10 21.58 -9.32
C GLU A 64 33.71 20.27 -8.79
N PRO A 65 35.04 20.05 -8.91
CA PRO A 65 35.70 18.87 -8.40
C PRO A 65 36.25 19.14 -6.99
N ALA A 66 35.60 18.61 -5.97
CA ALA A 66 36.18 18.56 -4.63
C ALA A 66 35.94 17.18 -4.02
N LEU A 67 37.04 16.54 -3.61
CA LEU A 67 37.06 15.29 -2.85
C LEU A 67 36.13 15.41 -1.63
N ALA A 68 35.05 14.63 -1.60
CA ALA A 68 34.31 14.34 -0.38
C ALA A 68 33.65 12.97 -0.49
N THR A 69 34.16 12.08 0.35
CA THR A 69 33.61 10.83 0.87
C THR A 69 32.17 10.52 0.47
N VAL A 70 32.02 9.46 -0.32
CA VAL A 70 30.75 8.86 -0.73
C VAL A 70 30.02 8.33 0.51
N PRO A 71 28.84 8.85 0.90
CA PRO A 71 27.99 8.18 1.87
C PRO A 71 27.28 7.02 1.16
N GLU A 72 27.19 5.90 1.89
CA GLU A 72 26.62 4.61 1.52
C GLU A 72 25.46 4.69 0.52
N GLY A 73 25.65 3.97 -0.58
CA GLY A 73 24.74 3.94 -1.72
C GLY A 73 23.37 3.34 -1.38
N PRO A 74 22.41 3.47 -2.32
CA PRO A 74 21.11 2.84 -2.15
C PRO A 74 21.33 1.34 -2.03
N GLU A 75 20.85 0.76 -0.92
CA GLU A 75 20.69 -0.68 -0.77
C GLU A 75 20.13 -1.22 -2.08
N ARG A 76 21.02 -1.83 -2.88
CA ARG A 76 20.62 -2.63 -4.02
C ARG A 76 19.78 -3.73 -3.41
N GLN A 77 18.46 -3.61 -3.53
CA GLN A 77 17.54 -4.72 -3.33
C GLN A 77 17.98 -5.79 -4.32
N GLN A 78 18.93 -6.62 -3.88
CA GLN A 78 19.39 -7.79 -4.61
C GLN A 78 18.11 -8.51 -4.98
N GLY A 79 17.87 -8.64 -6.29
CA GLY A 79 16.66 -9.21 -6.86
C GLY A 79 16.55 -10.68 -6.53
N ARG A 80 16.34 -10.99 -5.25
CA ARG A 80 15.91 -12.29 -4.79
C ARG A 80 14.53 -12.48 -5.39
N SER A 81 14.41 -13.52 -6.20
CA SER A 81 13.11 -13.94 -6.68
C SER A 81 12.23 -14.25 -5.47
N PHE A 82 11.01 -13.75 -5.51
CA PHE A 82 10.01 -14.01 -4.48
C PHE A 82 8.73 -14.51 -5.15
N ARG A 83 7.97 -15.30 -4.41
CA ARG A 83 6.60 -15.68 -4.79
C ARG A 83 5.63 -14.85 -3.96
N LEU A 84 4.53 -14.46 -4.59
CA LEU A 84 3.41 -13.83 -3.91
C LEU A 84 2.36 -14.90 -3.64
N LEU A 85 2.00 -15.08 -2.37
CA LEU A 85 1.01 -16.04 -1.92
C LEU A 85 -0.17 -15.31 -1.28
N THR A 86 -1.35 -15.92 -1.32
CA THR A 86 -2.55 -15.41 -0.67
C THR A 86 -3.01 -16.41 0.38
N PHE A 87 -3.27 -15.92 1.59
CA PHE A 87 -3.70 -16.75 2.72
C PHE A 87 -4.91 -16.15 3.41
N ILE A 88 -5.70 -17.00 4.05
CA ILE A 88 -6.80 -16.59 4.94
C ILE A 88 -6.29 -16.75 6.36
N LEU A 89 -6.41 -15.69 7.16
CA LEU A 89 -6.01 -15.66 8.55
C LEU A 89 -7.09 -16.33 9.41
N HIS A 90 -6.68 -17.22 10.30
CA HIS A 90 -7.58 -17.84 11.28
C HIS A 90 -7.31 -17.28 12.67
N VAL A 91 -8.28 -16.60 13.28
CA VAL A 91 -8.11 -15.98 14.60
C VAL A 91 -9.03 -16.66 15.60
N HIS A 92 -8.43 -17.32 16.59
CA HIS A 92 -9.18 -17.91 17.69
C HIS A 92 -9.52 -16.83 18.73
N SER A 93 -10.70 -16.91 19.34
CA SER A 93 -11.16 -15.95 20.36
C SER A 93 -10.25 -15.93 21.60
N GLU A 94 -9.75 -17.10 22.02
CA GLU A 94 -8.95 -17.22 23.25
C GLU A 94 -7.43 -17.13 23.01
N HIS A 95 -6.95 -17.56 21.84
CA HIS A 95 -5.52 -17.70 21.55
C HIS A 95 -5.01 -16.72 20.48
N GLY A 96 -5.88 -15.88 19.93
CA GLY A 96 -5.55 -15.01 18.80
C GLY A 96 -5.21 -15.82 17.55
N ALA A 97 -4.32 -15.29 16.71
CA ALA A 97 -3.91 -15.97 15.47
C ALA A 97 -2.72 -16.94 15.65
N GLY A 98 -2.09 -16.97 16.83
CA GLY A 98 -0.86 -17.74 17.04
C GLY A 98 0.29 -17.29 16.13
N LEU A 99 0.44 -15.99 15.89
CA LEU A 99 1.53 -15.41 15.12
C LEU A 99 2.33 -14.43 15.97
N ASP A 100 3.65 -14.53 15.90
CA ASP A 100 4.57 -13.50 16.37
C ASP A 100 5.03 -12.68 15.16
N LEU A 101 4.73 -11.38 15.18
CA LEU A 101 4.89 -10.48 14.05
C LEU A 101 5.82 -9.33 14.43
N GLN A 102 6.75 -9.01 13.53
CA GLN A 102 7.62 -7.85 13.66
C GLN A 102 7.33 -6.85 12.53
N PRO A 103 6.99 -5.58 12.84
CA PRO A 103 6.83 -4.56 11.81
C PRO A 103 8.16 -4.29 11.12
N GLU A 104 8.16 -4.30 9.79
CA GLU A 104 9.33 -4.01 8.96
C GLU A 104 8.94 -3.07 7.82
N ARG A 105 9.94 -2.48 7.16
CA ARG A 105 9.74 -1.66 5.97
C ARG A 105 9.02 -2.44 4.87
N GLY A 106 7.75 -2.10 4.67
CA GLY A 106 6.90 -2.68 3.62
C GLY A 106 5.98 -3.81 4.07
N GLY A 107 5.85 -4.07 5.38
CA GLY A 107 4.90 -5.05 5.88
C GLY A 107 5.10 -5.51 7.32
N MET A 108 4.50 -6.65 7.64
CA MET A 108 4.71 -7.40 8.89
C MET A 108 5.46 -8.69 8.59
N ARG A 109 6.62 -8.90 9.19
CA ARG A 109 7.38 -10.16 9.07
C ARG A 109 6.87 -11.15 10.11
N ILE A 110 6.69 -12.40 9.69
CA ILE A 110 6.38 -13.51 10.59
C ILE A 110 7.69 -13.99 11.23
N GLU A 111 7.85 -13.76 12.54
CA GLU A 111 9.01 -14.28 13.28
C GLU A 111 8.77 -15.72 13.72
N ARG A 112 7.58 -15.99 14.28
CA ARG A 112 7.20 -17.32 14.78
C ARG A 112 5.72 -17.59 14.53
N ILE A 113 5.41 -18.88 14.43
CA ILE A 113 4.05 -19.41 14.33
C ILE A 113 3.90 -20.38 15.48
N TYR A 114 2.90 -20.17 16.33
CA TYR A 114 2.57 -21.06 17.44
C TYR A 114 1.71 -22.24 16.95
N ASP A 115 1.80 -23.38 17.62
CA ASP A 115 1.11 -24.61 17.20
C ASP A 115 -0.43 -24.51 17.34
N GLN A 116 -0.93 -23.64 18.22
CA GLN A 116 -2.36 -23.39 18.43
C GLN A 116 -2.65 -21.88 18.39
N PRO A 117 -3.59 -21.41 17.54
CA PRO A 117 -4.38 -22.16 16.55
C PRO A 117 -3.58 -22.64 15.32
N GLY A 118 -2.34 -22.18 15.16
CA GLY A 118 -1.55 -22.44 13.95
C GLY A 118 -2.07 -21.68 12.73
N GLN A 119 -1.22 -21.55 11.72
CA GLN A 119 -1.59 -20.97 10.42
C GLN A 119 -1.03 -21.84 9.30
N PRO A 120 -1.81 -22.84 8.82
CA PRO A 120 -1.31 -23.79 7.84
C PRO A 120 -0.88 -23.08 6.55
N GLY A 121 0.34 -23.38 6.12
CA GLY A 121 0.95 -22.85 4.91
C GLY A 121 1.70 -21.52 5.08
N LEU A 122 1.56 -20.83 6.21
CA LEU A 122 2.46 -19.74 6.59
C LEU A 122 3.80 -20.30 7.06
N GLN A 123 4.87 -19.54 6.84
CA GLN A 123 6.22 -19.92 7.25
C GLN A 123 6.89 -18.76 7.99
N PRO A 124 7.76 -19.05 8.99
CA PRO A 124 8.64 -18.04 9.54
C PRO A 124 9.45 -17.36 8.43
N LYS A 125 9.71 -16.05 8.59
CA LYS A 125 10.35 -15.12 7.65
C LYS A 125 9.50 -14.68 6.45
N ASP A 126 8.28 -15.17 6.32
CA ASP A 126 7.32 -14.61 5.37
C ASP A 126 7.04 -13.14 5.68
N LEU A 127 6.87 -12.33 4.63
CA LEU A 127 6.53 -10.91 4.77
C LEU A 127 5.10 -10.66 4.29
N ILE A 128 4.21 -10.30 5.21
CA ILE A 128 2.85 -9.88 4.91
C ILE A 128 2.90 -8.45 4.38
N THR A 129 2.43 -8.25 3.17
CA THR A 129 2.49 -6.96 2.46
C THR A 129 1.12 -6.32 2.25
N LYS A 130 0.03 -7.08 2.39
CA LYS A 130 -1.35 -6.58 2.36
C LYS A 130 -2.23 -7.39 3.32
N ILE A 131 -3.28 -6.76 3.82
CA ILE A 131 -4.37 -7.37 4.60
C ILE A 131 -5.70 -6.81 4.10
N ASN A 132 -6.67 -7.69 3.77
CA ASN A 132 -7.98 -7.31 3.20
C ASN A 132 -7.86 -6.31 2.05
N GLU A 133 -6.99 -6.59 1.09
CA GLU A 133 -6.67 -5.74 -0.07
C GLU A 133 -5.97 -4.39 0.26
N ILE A 134 -5.83 -4.03 1.54
CA ILE A 134 -5.15 -2.81 1.99
C ILE A 134 -3.64 -3.06 2.07
N PRO A 135 -2.81 -2.26 1.35
CA PRO A 135 -1.37 -2.40 1.39
C PRO A 135 -0.75 -1.88 2.70
N LEU A 136 0.16 -2.66 3.28
CA LEU A 136 0.94 -2.30 4.45
C LEU A 136 2.18 -1.51 4.01
N ARG A 137 2.01 -0.20 3.83
CA ARG A 137 3.08 0.73 3.45
C ARG A 137 3.08 1.92 4.40
N GLY A 138 4.26 2.47 4.67
CA GLY A 138 4.41 3.65 5.51
C GLY A 138 5.54 3.50 6.52
N ASN A 139 5.46 4.28 7.60
CA ASN A 139 6.27 4.08 8.79
C ASN A 139 5.77 2.87 9.58
N LEU A 140 6.55 2.41 10.56
CA LEU A 140 6.22 1.21 11.35
C LEU A 140 4.90 1.38 12.13
N SER A 141 4.65 2.56 12.70
CA SER A 141 3.43 2.84 13.47
C SER A 141 2.16 2.77 12.62
N THR A 142 2.18 3.31 11.41
CA THR A 142 1.06 3.23 10.45
C THR A 142 0.83 1.80 9.99
N ILE A 143 1.89 1.00 9.82
CA ILE A 143 1.76 -0.42 9.47
C ILE A 143 1.07 -1.18 10.59
N GLU A 144 1.46 -0.95 11.85
CA GLU A 144 0.80 -1.54 13.03
C GLU A 144 -0.66 -1.13 13.15
N GLU A 145 -0.97 0.15 12.96
CA GLU A 145 -2.32 0.67 13.03
C GLU A 145 -3.23 0.05 11.96
N ILE A 146 -2.79 0.06 10.69
CA ILE A 146 -3.55 -0.54 9.58
C ILE A 146 -3.73 -2.04 9.82
N PHE A 147 -2.67 -2.74 10.22
CA PHE A 147 -2.72 -4.17 10.44
C PHE A 147 -3.68 -4.51 11.58
N GLY A 148 -3.53 -3.86 12.74
CA GLY A 148 -4.40 -4.07 13.91
C GLY A 148 -5.87 -3.77 13.63
N GLY A 149 -6.16 -2.72 12.86
CA GLY A 149 -7.53 -2.39 12.48
C GLY A 149 -8.20 -3.37 11.51
N GLN A 150 -7.41 -4.16 10.77
CA GLN A 150 -7.88 -5.17 9.82
C GLN A 150 -7.67 -6.61 10.30
N PHE A 151 -7.09 -6.79 11.48
CA PHE A 151 -6.73 -8.09 12.02
C PHE A 151 -7.96 -8.79 12.60
N SER A 152 -8.56 -9.67 11.79
CA SER A 152 -9.74 -10.42 12.16
C SER A 152 -9.71 -11.83 11.58
N ASP A 153 -10.54 -12.72 12.15
CA ASP A 153 -10.76 -14.05 11.56
C ASP A 153 -11.31 -13.92 10.14
N GLY A 154 -10.76 -14.71 9.22
CA GLY A 154 -11.09 -14.66 7.80
C GLY A 154 -10.37 -13.58 7.00
N ALA A 155 -9.50 -12.77 7.63
CA ALA A 155 -8.79 -11.70 6.91
C ALA A 155 -7.86 -12.26 5.82
N GLN A 156 -7.85 -11.65 4.64
CA GLN A 156 -7.04 -12.10 3.51
C GLN A 156 -5.65 -11.44 3.52
N LEU A 157 -4.60 -12.25 3.58
CA LEU A 157 -3.20 -11.81 3.61
C LEU A 157 -2.53 -12.00 2.25
N ALA A 158 -1.74 -11.02 1.82
CA ALA A 158 -0.83 -11.16 0.68
C ALA A 158 0.62 -11.22 1.15
N ILE A 159 1.30 -12.34 0.88
CA ILE A 159 2.58 -12.68 1.47
C ILE A 159 3.67 -12.77 0.41
N LYS A 160 4.81 -12.15 0.68
CA LYS A 160 6.05 -12.34 -0.09
C LYS A 160 6.91 -13.38 0.60
N ARG A 161 7.20 -14.47 -0.13
CA ARG A 161 8.12 -15.53 0.30
C ARG A 161 9.34 -15.54 -0.61
N ALA A 162 10.53 -15.49 -0.01
CA ALA A 162 11.77 -15.67 -0.75
C ALA A 162 11.87 -17.12 -1.26
N ILE A 163 12.32 -17.29 -2.52
CA ILE A 163 12.56 -18.60 -3.14
C ILE A 163 13.97 -19.09 -2.80
#